data_AF-A0A259D5P6-F1
#
_entry.id   AF-A0A259D5P6-F1
#
_cell.length_a   1.000
_cell.length_b   1.000
_cell.length_c   1.000
_cell.angle_alpha   90.00
_cell.angle_beta   90.00
_cell.angle_gamma   90.00
#
_symmetry.space_group_name_H-M   'P 1'
#
loop_
_entity.id
_entity.type
_entity.pdbx_description
1 polymer ?
#
loop_
_entity_poly.entity_id
_entity_poly.type
_entity_poly.pdbx_seq_one_letter_code
_entity_poly.pdbx_strand_id
1 'polypeptide(L)'
;MNVLASLDRSASGVASSNINVTAQNLSTSAGAALTAGGGTLTGAVAGAVVTGTPVTVDGFAFQGGAGALAKNDPAAAPGTLTALVAGDEVELNIGTVAGRYVVQEGDTADSLVSGLKNSLTANGLSDSDFTLTLAAGALSVANNTNEGAAISVSATRGTGGLAGLNTIDVATDPASALQDIEAMLQTSIDAAASFGSSQKRIDIQSDFVGQLTDALKTGIGAMVDTDMEEASARLQALQVQQQLSTQALSIANQQPQGLLSLFR
;
A
#
# COMPACT_ATOMS: atom_id res chain seq x y z
N MET A 1 -6.04 -1.25 -4.75
CA MET A 1 -6.34 -2.50 -5.49
C MET A 1 -5.04 -3.22 -5.74
N ASN A 2 -4.97 -4.52 -5.51
CA ASN A 2 -3.73 -5.29 -5.67
C ASN A 2 -3.91 -6.32 -6.79
N VAL A 3 -3.08 -6.24 -7.82
CA VAL A 3 -3.05 -7.21 -8.93
C VAL A 3 -1.87 -8.14 -8.72
N LEU A 4 -2.07 -9.46 -8.73
CA LEU A 4 -0.98 -10.42 -8.60
C LEU A 4 -0.06 -10.32 -9.81
N ALA A 5 1.22 -10.01 -9.57
CA ALA A 5 2.21 -9.83 -10.61
C ALA A 5 3.07 -11.08 -10.79
N SER A 6 3.58 -11.64 -9.70
CA SER A 6 4.33 -12.89 -9.76
C SER A 6 4.18 -13.70 -8.48
N LEU A 7 4.42 -14.99 -8.60
CA LEU A 7 4.59 -15.91 -7.48
C LEU A 7 6.08 -16.25 -7.42
N ASP A 8 6.78 -15.67 -6.45
CA ASP A 8 8.18 -15.94 -6.22
C ASP A 8 8.30 -17.22 -5.39
N ARG A 9 8.89 -18.25 -6.00
CA ARG A 9 9.06 -19.55 -5.37
C ARG A 9 10.47 -19.65 -4.81
N SER A 10 10.57 -19.67 -3.48
CA SER A 10 11.82 -19.91 -2.76
C SER A 10 11.88 -21.33 -2.20
N ALA A 11 13.05 -21.74 -1.71
CA ALA A 11 13.22 -23.00 -1.00
C ALA A 11 12.33 -23.14 0.25
N SER A 12 11.80 -22.03 0.78
CA SER A 12 10.98 -21.98 1.99
C SER A 12 9.48 -21.84 1.74
N GLY A 13 9.05 -21.58 0.50
CA GLY A 13 7.64 -21.37 0.18
C GLY A 13 7.41 -20.53 -1.08
N VAL A 14 6.15 -20.15 -1.30
CA VAL A 14 5.74 -19.29 -2.41
C VAL A 14 5.25 -17.96 -1.86
N ALA A 15 5.87 -16.86 -2.29
CA ALA A 15 5.47 -15.49 -1.95
C ALA A 15 4.80 -14.83 -3.14
N SER A 16 3.76 -14.03 -2.91
CA SER A 16 3.11 -13.23 -3.96
C SER A 16 3.73 -11.84 -4.03
N SER A 17 4.09 -11.39 -5.23
CA SER A 17 4.39 -9.99 -5.53
C SER A 17 3.21 -9.36 -6.25
N ASN A 18 2.87 -8.13 -5.91
CA ASN A 18 1.69 -7.44 -6.41
C ASN A 18 2.02 -6.10 -7.08
N ILE A 19 1.28 -5.78 -8.14
CA ILE A 19 1.16 -4.41 -8.62
C ILE A 19 0.11 -3.73 -7.75
N ASN A 20 0.55 -2.77 -6.95
CA ASN A 20 -0.33 -1.95 -6.13
C ASN A 20 -0.86 -0.78 -6.97
N VAL A 21 -2.17 -0.75 -7.17
CA VAL A 21 -2.88 0.40 -7.73
C VAL A 21 -3.47 1.18 -6.56
N THR A 22 -2.82 2.29 -6.25
CA THR A 22 -3.19 3.22 -5.18
C THR A 22 -4.37 4.06 -5.61
N ALA A 23 -5.38 4.22 -4.75
CA ALA A 23 -6.43 5.19 -5.03
C ALA A 23 -5.87 6.62 -4.89
N GLN A 24 -6.27 7.51 -5.79
CA GLN A 24 -5.94 8.93 -5.75
C GLN A 24 -7.15 9.69 -5.19
N ASN A 25 -7.00 10.33 -4.03
CA ASN A 25 -8.09 11.12 -3.45
C ASN A 25 -8.15 12.51 -4.10
N LEU A 26 -9.04 12.67 -5.08
CA LEU A 26 -9.31 13.93 -5.78
C LEU A 26 -10.60 14.62 -5.28
N SER A 27 -11.02 14.37 -4.04
CA SER A 27 -12.24 14.99 -3.51
C SER A 27 -12.12 16.51 -3.45
N THR A 28 -13.21 17.21 -3.75
CA THR A 28 -13.31 18.68 -3.66
C THR A 28 -13.68 19.20 -2.27
N SER A 29 -13.94 18.30 -1.31
CA SER A 29 -14.25 18.70 0.06
C SER A 29 -13.02 19.33 0.72
N ALA A 30 -13.21 20.50 1.31
CA ALA A 30 -12.30 21.04 2.30
C ALA A 30 -12.14 20.04 3.46
N GLY A 31 -10.98 20.09 4.11
CA GLY A 31 -10.72 19.27 5.28
C GLY A 31 -11.76 19.53 6.36
N ALA A 32 -12.54 18.52 6.74
CA ALA A 32 -13.45 18.63 7.85
C ALA A 32 -12.64 18.63 9.16
N ALA A 33 -13.02 19.48 10.12
CA ALA A 33 -12.46 19.40 11.47
C ALA A 33 -12.67 17.98 12.03
N LEU A 34 -11.62 17.37 12.58
CA LEU A 34 -11.78 16.10 13.27
C LEU A 34 -12.61 16.32 14.53
N THR A 35 -13.68 15.53 14.69
CA THR A 35 -14.64 15.60 15.80
C THR A 35 -13.99 15.23 17.13
N ALA A 36 -12.91 14.44 17.09
CA ALA A 36 -12.01 14.20 18.21
C ALA A 36 -10.65 14.80 17.84
N GLY A 37 -10.09 15.68 18.68
CA GLY A 37 -8.85 16.42 18.40
C GLY A 37 -9.06 17.88 17.96
N GLY A 38 -10.30 18.29 17.66
CA GLY A 38 -10.73 19.68 17.59
C GLY A 38 -11.41 20.10 18.89
N GLY A 39 -10.62 20.37 19.94
CA GLY A 39 -11.14 20.75 21.24
C GLY A 39 -10.55 22.08 21.70
N THR A 40 -11.41 23.02 22.10
CA THR A 40 -10.98 24.04 23.07
C THR A 40 -10.83 23.31 24.40
N LEU A 41 -9.63 23.35 24.97
CA LEU A 41 -9.32 22.77 26.27
C LEU A 41 -10.33 23.25 27.33
N THR A 42 -11.21 22.36 27.78
CA THR A 42 -12.08 22.62 28.94
C THR A 42 -11.20 22.66 30.20
N GLY A 43 -10.86 23.88 30.61
CA GLY A 43 -9.85 24.21 31.62
C GLY A 43 -8.97 25.39 31.22
N ALA A 44 -8.91 25.73 29.92
CA ALA A 44 -8.37 26.97 29.42
C ALA A 44 -9.38 28.11 29.64
N VAL A 45 -9.49 28.58 30.88
CA VAL A 45 -9.98 29.94 31.11
C VAL A 45 -8.95 30.85 30.43
N ALA A 46 -9.39 31.82 29.63
CA ALA A 46 -8.52 32.89 29.17
C ALA A 46 -7.72 33.44 30.37
N GLY A 47 -6.38 33.27 30.35
CA GLY A 47 -5.50 33.68 31.45
C GLY A 47 -5.19 32.64 32.54
N ALA A 48 -5.56 31.36 32.38
CA ALA A 48 -5.11 30.33 33.31
C ALA A 48 -3.63 29.94 33.04
N VAL A 49 -2.74 30.44 33.90
CA VAL A 49 -1.35 29.99 34.00
C VAL A 49 -1.36 28.55 34.50
N VAL A 50 -1.11 27.58 33.63
CA VAL A 50 -0.84 26.20 34.05
C VAL A 50 0.66 26.00 34.04
N THR A 51 1.33 26.48 35.09
CA THR A 51 2.75 26.22 35.30
C THR A 51 2.93 24.74 35.63
N GLY A 52 3.59 23.99 34.74
CA GLY A 52 4.08 22.64 34.99
C GLY A 52 3.03 21.52 35.10
N THR A 53 1.72 21.80 35.01
CA THR A 53 0.70 20.74 34.89
C THR A 53 0.32 20.59 33.41
N PRO A 54 0.49 19.41 32.79
CA PRO A 54 0.14 19.24 31.39
C PRO A 54 -1.37 19.34 31.17
N VAL A 55 -1.76 19.96 30.07
CA VAL A 55 -3.16 20.00 29.62
C VAL A 55 -3.35 18.99 28.49
N THR A 56 -4.41 18.18 28.55
CA THR A 56 -4.64 17.06 27.62
C THR A 56 -5.83 17.29 26.70
N VAL A 57 -5.68 16.94 25.43
CA VAL A 57 -6.76 16.88 24.44
C VAL A 57 -6.79 15.49 23.83
N ASP A 58 -7.95 14.85 23.92
CA ASP A 58 -8.19 13.54 23.30
C ASP A 58 -8.52 13.67 21.81
N GLY A 59 -8.24 12.61 21.05
CA GLY A 59 -8.66 12.47 19.66
C GLY A 59 -7.55 12.43 18.62
N PHE A 60 -6.30 12.29 19.06
CA PHE A 60 -5.13 12.11 18.20
C PHE A 60 -4.76 10.64 18.00
N ALA A 61 -5.74 9.74 18.09
CA ALA A 61 -5.54 8.32 17.79
C ALA A 61 -5.44 8.12 16.26
N PHE A 62 -4.56 7.23 15.79
CA PHE A 62 -4.46 6.90 14.37
C PHE A 62 -5.40 5.74 14.00
N GLN A 63 -5.97 5.76 12.79
CA GLN A 63 -6.83 4.66 12.33
C GLN A 63 -6.09 3.31 12.21
N GLY A 64 -4.78 3.33 11.94
CA GLY A 64 -3.94 2.12 11.93
C GLY A 64 -3.50 1.65 13.32
N GLY A 65 -4.02 2.27 14.39
CA GLY A 65 -3.62 2.02 15.76
C GLY A 65 -2.26 2.64 16.08
N ALA A 66 -1.18 1.92 15.77
CA ALA A 66 0.19 2.35 16.08
C ALA A 66 0.75 3.39 15.09
N GLY A 67 0.14 3.53 13.91
CA GLY A 67 0.54 4.53 12.94
C GLY A 67 -0.54 4.93 11.95
N ALA A 68 -0.29 6.01 11.23
CA ALA A 68 -1.18 6.58 10.24
C ALA A 68 -1.29 5.69 9.00
N LEU A 69 -2.52 5.31 8.63
CA LEU A 69 -2.80 4.63 7.37
C LEU A 69 -2.68 5.63 6.21
N ALA A 70 -2.24 5.15 5.05
CA ALA A 70 -2.34 5.89 3.81
C ALA A 70 -3.79 6.29 3.52
N LYS A 71 -4.04 7.45 2.90
CA LYS A 71 -5.41 7.93 2.57
C LYS A 71 -6.22 6.95 1.73
N ASN A 72 -5.56 6.03 1.03
CA ASN A 72 -6.13 5.05 0.11
C ASN A 72 -6.02 3.61 0.61
N ASP A 73 -5.58 3.41 1.86
CA ASP A 73 -5.59 2.11 2.48
C ASP A 73 -7.04 1.59 2.58
N PRO A 74 -7.32 0.32 2.24
CA PRO A 74 -8.67 -0.25 2.36
C PRO A 74 -9.26 -0.18 3.77
N ALA A 75 -8.42 -0.15 4.80
CA ALA A 75 -8.80 0.00 6.20
C ALA A 75 -8.87 1.47 6.65
N ALA A 76 -8.42 2.43 5.82
CA ALA A 76 -8.63 3.85 6.12
C ALA A 76 -10.10 4.22 5.87
N ALA A 77 -10.76 4.76 6.89
CA ALA A 77 -12.09 5.34 6.77
C ALA A 77 -12.00 6.88 6.82
N PRO A 78 -11.65 7.56 5.71
CA PRO A 78 -11.52 9.02 5.69
C PRO A 78 -12.86 9.76 5.86
N GLY A 79 -14.00 9.06 5.82
CA GLY A 79 -15.30 9.60 6.22
C GLY A 79 -15.49 9.66 7.74
N THR A 80 -14.71 8.91 8.51
CA THR A 80 -14.74 8.90 9.96
C THR A 80 -13.78 9.96 10.50
N LEU A 81 -14.31 10.98 11.15
CA LEU A 81 -13.57 12.16 11.62
C LEU A 81 -13.07 12.04 13.08
N THR A 82 -12.92 10.81 13.60
CA THR A 82 -12.58 10.57 15.01
C THR A 82 -11.13 10.13 15.24
N ALA A 83 -10.36 9.94 14.17
CA ALA A 83 -8.99 9.43 14.23
C ALA A 83 -8.17 9.93 13.03
N LEU A 84 -6.87 10.10 13.22
CA LEU A 84 -5.91 10.62 12.26
C LEU A 84 -5.61 9.59 11.16
N VAL A 85 -5.45 10.10 9.94
CA VAL A 85 -4.91 9.38 8.78
C VAL A 85 -3.82 10.20 8.11
N ALA A 86 -3.05 9.59 7.20
CA ALA A 86 -2.07 10.31 6.42
C ALA A 86 -2.72 11.51 5.72
N GLY A 87 -2.00 12.63 5.71
CA GLY A 87 -2.34 13.94 5.18
C GLY A 87 -3.31 14.77 6.01
N ASP A 88 -3.74 14.32 7.19
CA ASP A 88 -4.39 15.19 8.19
C ASP A 88 -3.41 16.26 8.69
N GLU A 89 -3.89 17.48 8.94
CA GLU A 89 -3.09 18.56 9.50
C GLU A 89 -3.45 18.77 10.97
N VAL A 90 -2.43 18.83 11.82
CA VAL A 90 -2.56 19.22 13.22
C VAL A 90 -1.91 20.57 13.43
N GLU A 91 -2.65 21.50 14.00
CA GLU A 91 -2.17 22.82 14.40
C GLU A 91 -2.25 22.94 15.93
N LEU A 92 -1.14 23.30 16.54
CA LEU A 92 -1.04 23.59 17.97
C LEU A 92 -0.59 25.04 18.16
N ASN A 93 -1.38 25.81 18.89
CA ASN A 93 -1.05 27.16 19.29
C ASN A 93 -0.66 27.19 20.77
N ILE A 94 0.47 27.82 21.08
CA ILE A 94 0.94 28.12 22.43
C ILE A 94 1.22 29.62 22.51
N GLY A 95 0.39 30.35 23.23
CA GLY A 95 0.44 31.82 23.28
C GLY A 95 0.14 32.40 21.89
N THR A 96 1.14 33.07 21.31
CA THR A 96 1.07 33.66 19.96
C THR A 96 1.76 32.83 18.88
N VAL A 97 2.38 31.70 19.24
CA VAL A 97 3.15 30.87 18.31
C VAL A 97 2.32 29.67 17.89
N ALA A 98 2.23 29.46 16.58
CA ALA A 98 1.55 28.34 15.96
C ALA A 98 2.57 27.30 15.48
N GLY A 99 2.30 26.02 15.71
CA GLY A 99 3.03 24.90 15.13
C GLY A 99 2.09 24.06 14.29
N ARG A 100 2.56 23.66 13.10
CA ARG A 100 1.78 22.87 12.14
C ARG A 100 2.52 21.59 11.80
N TYR A 101 1.77 20.49 11.67
CA TYR A 101 2.31 19.23 11.19
C TYR A 101 1.29 18.52 10.31
N VAL A 102 1.75 18.01 9.17
CA VAL A 102 0.95 17.19 8.26
C VAL A 102 1.34 15.73 8.46
N VAL A 103 0.39 14.91 8.87
CA VAL A 103 0.57 13.47 9.10
C VAL A 103 0.99 12.80 7.80
N GLN A 104 1.96 11.88 7.85
CA GLN A 104 2.40 11.07 6.71
C GLN A 104 2.02 9.60 6.91
N GLU A 105 2.09 8.80 5.85
CA GLU A 105 1.88 7.35 5.97
C GLU A 105 2.93 6.73 6.90
N GLY A 106 2.49 5.89 7.83
CA GLY A 106 3.36 5.22 8.80
C GLY A 106 3.79 6.11 9.97
N ASP A 107 3.34 7.37 10.04
CA ASP A 107 3.63 8.23 11.17
C ASP A 107 3.07 7.66 12.47
N THR A 108 3.90 7.70 13.51
CA THR A 108 3.54 7.29 14.87
C THR A 108 3.26 8.51 15.73
N ALA A 109 2.84 8.27 16.98
CA ALA A 109 2.67 9.34 17.96
C ALA A 109 3.95 10.16 18.16
N ASP A 110 5.12 9.51 18.15
CA ASP A 110 6.43 10.16 18.31
C ASP A 110 6.79 11.04 17.10
N SER A 111 6.45 10.59 15.89
CA SER A 111 6.64 11.38 14.66
C SER A 111 5.82 12.66 14.70
N LEU A 112 4.55 12.56 15.08
CA LEU A 112 3.63 13.71 15.18
C LEU A 112 4.12 14.73 16.22
N VAL A 113 4.47 14.26 17.42
CA VAL A 113 4.95 15.11 18.51
C VAL A 113 6.26 15.80 18.12
N SER A 114 7.20 15.04 17.55
CA SER A 114 8.50 15.58 17.12
C SER A 114 8.32 16.62 16.00
N GLY A 115 7.42 16.35 15.05
CA GLY A 115 7.07 17.26 13.97
C GLY A 115 6.47 18.57 14.46
N LEU A 116 5.49 18.51 15.36
CA LEU A 116 4.89 19.70 15.98
C LEU A 116 5.91 20.49 16.81
N LYS A 117 6.77 19.80 17.56
CA LYS A 117 7.84 20.43 18.36
C LYS A 117 8.84 21.17 17.47
N ASN A 118 9.27 20.55 16.38
CA ASN A 118 10.15 21.19 15.39
C ASN A 118 9.48 22.42 14.75
N SER A 119 8.19 22.35 14.44
CA SER A 119 7.44 23.49 13.88
C SER A 119 7.35 24.66 14.87
N LEU A 120 6.98 24.39 16.13
CA LEU A 120 6.90 25.41 17.18
C LEU A 120 8.25 26.07 17.47
N THR A 121 9.32 25.28 17.50
CA THR A 121 10.68 25.80 17.74
C THR A 121 11.19 26.63 16.57
N ALA A 122 10.93 26.21 15.34
CA ALA A 122 11.22 27.00 14.15
C ALA A 122 10.46 28.34 14.13
N ASN A 123 9.25 28.36 14.69
CA ASN A 123 8.41 29.55 14.79
C ASN A 123 8.69 30.42 16.03
N GLY A 124 9.76 30.13 16.77
CA GLY A 124 10.32 31.01 17.80
C GLY A 124 10.04 30.63 19.25
N LEU A 125 9.47 29.45 19.51
CA LEU A 125 9.31 28.92 20.87
C LEU A 125 10.58 28.16 21.31
N SER A 126 11.08 28.35 22.54
CA SER A 126 12.27 27.59 22.97
C SER A 126 11.88 26.15 23.32
N ASP A 127 12.71 25.17 22.95
CA ASP A 127 12.43 23.75 23.20
C ASP A 127 12.23 23.40 24.70
N SER A 128 12.82 24.20 25.58
CA SER A 128 12.68 24.09 27.04
C SER A 128 11.36 24.61 27.60
N ASP A 129 10.70 25.51 26.87
CA ASP A 129 9.56 26.28 27.37
C ASP A 129 8.27 25.46 27.41
N PHE A 130 8.26 24.32 26.74
CA PHE A 130 7.09 23.48 26.60
C PHE A 130 7.45 22.00 26.45
N THR A 131 6.52 21.13 26.82
CA THR A 131 6.61 19.68 26.56
C THR A 131 5.36 19.20 25.84
N LEU A 132 5.55 18.33 24.85
CA LEU A 132 4.47 17.61 24.19
C LEU A 132 4.69 16.13 24.40
N THR A 133 3.62 15.42 24.72
CA THR A 133 3.59 13.96 24.71
C THR A 133 2.26 13.50 24.13
N LEU A 134 2.27 12.46 23.30
CA LEU A 134 1.05 11.84 22.79
C LEU A 134 1.02 10.39 23.25
N ALA A 135 0.08 10.07 24.13
CA ALA A 135 -0.08 8.73 24.68
C ALA A 135 -1.54 8.29 24.57
N ALA A 136 -1.78 7.08 24.05
CA ALA A 136 -3.13 6.51 23.88
C ALA A 136 -4.13 7.44 23.17
N GLY A 137 -3.66 8.30 22.25
CA GLY A 137 -4.50 9.25 21.51
C GLY A 137 -4.80 10.56 22.26
N ALA A 138 -4.25 10.76 23.45
CA ALA A 138 -4.31 12.00 24.21
C ALA A 138 -3.03 12.82 24.01
N LEU A 139 -3.16 13.98 23.36
CA LEU A 139 -2.06 14.94 23.24
C LEU A 139 -2.01 15.79 24.51
N SER A 140 -0.88 15.72 25.20
CA SER A 140 -0.60 16.46 26.42
C SER A 140 0.42 17.56 26.12
N VAL A 141 0.09 18.78 26.48
CA VAL A 141 0.94 19.96 26.31
C VAL A 141 1.17 20.59 27.68
N ALA A 142 2.42 20.67 28.13
CA ALA A 142 2.78 21.39 29.36
C ALA A 142 3.55 22.66 29.02
N ASN A 143 3.16 23.77 29.64
CA ASN A 143 3.93 25.01 29.63
C ASN A 143 4.90 24.98 30.83
N ASN A 144 6.20 25.03 30.53
CA ASN A 144 7.26 25.02 31.53
C ASN A 144 7.72 26.44 31.91
N THR A 145 7.18 27.46 31.25
CA THR A 145 7.44 28.86 31.61
C THR A 145 6.56 29.30 32.78
N ASN A 146 7.00 30.33 33.49
CA ASN A 146 6.20 31.00 34.51
C ASN A 146 5.18 32.00 33.93
N GLU A 147 5.06 32.07 32.60
CA GLU A 147 4.19 33.00 31.89
C GLU A 147 2.88 32.33 31.48
N GLY A 148 1.79 33.11 31.50
CA GLY A 148 0.49 32.63 31.01
C GLY A 148 0.48 32.51 29.49
N ALA A 149 0.19 31.32 28.98
CA ALA A 149 0.04 31.09 27.55
C ALA A 149 -1.29 30.39 27.27
N ALA A 150 -2.09 30.95 26.35
CA ALA A 150 -3.28 30.26 25.84
C ALA A 150 -2.82 29.06 24.99
N ILE A 151 -3.36 27.88 25.26
CA ILE A 151 -3.06 26.68 24.47
C ILE A 151 -4.34 26.27 23.75
N SER A 152 -4.25 26.04 22.44
CA SER A 152 -5.35 25.49 21.65
C SER A 152 -4.81 24.56 20.60
N VAL A 153 -5.52 23.47 20.32
CA VAL A 153 -5.16 22.53 19.27
C VAL A 153 -6.36 22.30 18.36
N SER A 154 -6.09 22.17 17.06
CA SER A 154 -7.06 21.73 16.08
C SER A 154 -6.43 20.66 15.20
N ALA A 155 -7.25 19.69 14.80
CA ALA A 155 -6.90 18.70 13.79
C ALA A 155 -7.93 18.79 12.66
N THR A 156 -7.44 18.86 11.43
CA THR A 156 -8.27 18.98 10.23
C THR A 156 -7.96 17.82 9.30
N ARG A 157 -9.00 17.19 8.78
CA ARG A 157 -8.88 16.06 7.85
C ARG A 157 -8.14 16.54 6.62
N GLY A 158 -7.19 15.73 6.16
CA GLY A 158 -6.44 16.02 4.96
C GLY A 158 -7.37 16.25 3.79
N THR A 159 -7.17 17.36 3.11
CA THR A 159 -7.88 17.70 1.90
C THR A 159 -7.64 16.66 0.80
N GLY A 160 -8.63 16.49 -0.08
CA GLY A 160 -8.40 15.84 -1.37
C GLY A 160 -7.59 16.75 -2.28
N GLY A 161 -6.97 16.17 -3.31
CA GLY A 161 -6.09 16.89 -4.24
C GLY A 161 -6.75 18.04 -5.00
N LEU A 162 -8.09 18.16 -4.96
CA LEU A 162 -8.88 19.23 -5.59
C LEU A 162 -9.69 20.04 -4.56
N ALA A 163 -9.32 19.97 -3.28
CA ALA A 163 -10.02 20.75 -2.25
C ALA A 163 -9.84 22.25 -2.48
N GLY A 164 -10.88 23.02 -2.15
CA GLY A 164 -10.89 24.46 -2.41
C GLY A 164 -11.33 24.83 -3.83
N LEU A 165 -11.65 23.86 -4.69
CA LEU A 165 -12.23 24.15 -6.02
C LEU A 165 -13.50 25.01 -5.92
N ASN A 166 -14.27 24.85 -4.84
CA ASN A 166 -15.48 25.64 -4.58
C ASN A 166 -15.21 27.04 -4.00
N THR A 167 -13.98 27.34 -3.57
CA THR A 167 -13.58 28.64 -3.02
C THR A 167 -12.80 29.49 -4.01
N ILE A 168 -12.55 28.99 -5.22
CA ILE A 168 -11.86 29.75 -6.27
C ILE A 168 -12.73 30.94 -6.71
N ASP A 169 -12.22 32.15 -6.49
CA ASP A 169 -12.87 33.39 -6.91
C ASP A 169 -12.09 34.07 -8.04
N VAL A 170 -12.56 33.85 -9.27
CA VAL A 170 -12.00 34.49 -10.46
C VAL A 170 -12.45 35.94 -10.65
N ALA A 171 -13.48 36.39 -9.92
CA ALA A 171 -14.05 37.72 -10.07
C ALA A 171 -13.31 38.76 -9.23
N THR A 172 -12.91 38.41 -8.01
CA THR A 172 -12.21 39.33 -7.11
C THR A 172 -10.72 39.07 -6.97
N ASP A 173 -10.25 37.84 -7.20
CA ASP A 173 -8.83 37.49 -7.12
C ASP A 173 -8.37 36.52 -8.23
N PRO A 174 -8.32 37.00 -9.50
CA PRO A 174 -7.99 36.15 -10.65
C PRO A 174 -6.55 35.60 -10.62
N ALA A 175 -5.63 36.26 -9.92
CA ALA A 175 -4.23 35.83 -9.88
C ALA A 175 -4.03 34.63 -8.95
N SER A 176 -4.62 34.66 -7.75
CA SER A 176 -4.62 33.50 -6.85
C SER A 176 -5.45 32.36 -7.42
N ALA A 177 -6.61 32.67 -8.02
CA ALA A 177 -7.44 31.68 -8.68
C ALA A 177 -6.70 30.89 -9.78
N LEU A 178 -5.87 31.55 -10.58
CA LEU A 178 -5.05 30.88 -11.60
C LEU A 178 -4.03 29.92 -10.96
N GLN A 179 -3.34 30.35 -9.89
CA GLN A 179 -2.37 29.50 -9.19
C GLN A 179 -3.03 28.27 -8.57
N ASP A 180 -4.19 28.43 -7.95
CA ASP A 180 -4.96 27.33 -7.37
C ASP A 180 -5.39 26.32 -8.45
N ILE A 181 -5.87 26.82 -9.61
CA ILE A 181 -6.22 25.98 -10.76
C ILE A 181 -5.00 25.22 -11.28
N GLU A 182 -3.85 25.87 -11.42
CA GLU A 182 -2.61 25.24 -11.88
C GLU A 182 -2.15 24.12 -10.93
N ALA A 183 -2.22 24.33 -9.62
CA ALA A 183 -1.89 23.33 -8.61
C ALA A 183 -2.84 22.12 -8.66
N MET A 184 -4.15 22.37 -8.82
CA MET A 184 -5.16 21.31 -8.96
C MET A 184 -5.01 20.52 -10.27
N LEU A 185 -4.63 21.21 -11.36
CA LEU A 185 -4.30 20.57 -12.63
C LEU A 185 -3.08 19.66 -12.49
N GLN A 186 -2.01 20.15 -11.85
CA GLN A 186 -0.81 19.33 -11.62
C GLN A 186 -1.15 18.09 -10.80
N THR A 187 -1.94 18.24 -9.73
CA THR A 187 -2.39 17.11 -8.91
C THR A 187 -3.21 16.09 -9.71
N SER A 188 -4.07 16.56 -10.61
CA SER A 188 -4.85 15.70 -11.51
C SER A 188 -3.97 14.98 -12.53
N ILE A 189 -2.95 15.67 -13.08
CA ILE A 189 -1.98 15.11 -14.02
C ILE A 189 -1.15 14.02 -13.33
N ASP A 190 -0.69 14.26 -12.11
CA ASP A 190 0.09 13.29 -11.34
C ASP A 190 -0.74 12.05 -11.00
N ALA A 191 -2.02 12.25 -10.64
CA ALA A 191 -2.96 11.15 -10.44
C ALA A 191 -3.16 10.33 -11.74
N ALA A 192 -3.36 11.00 -12.88
CA ALA A 192 -3.48 10.34 -14.17
C ALA A 192 -2.19 9.59 -14.57
N ALA A 193 -1.02 10.17 -14.31
CA ALA A 193 0.28 9.56 -14.58
C ALA A 193 0.50 8.30 -13.71
N SER A 194 0.10 8.35 -12.44
CA SER A 194 0.14 7.19 -11.54
C SER A 194 -0.74 6.04 -12.05
N PHE A 195 -1.96 6.35 -12.49
CA PHE A 195 -2.84 5.35 -13.10
C PHE A 195 -2.30 4.83 -14.43
N GLY A 196 -1.74 5.69 -15.28
CA GLY A 196 -1.13 5.29 -16.55
C GLY A 196 0.09 4.38 -16.37
N SER A 197 0.95 4.67 -15.39
CA SER A 197 2.06 3.80 -15.00
C SER A 197 1.57 2.43 -14.50
N SER A 198 0.56 2.43 -13.65
CA SER A 198 -0.06 1.20 -13.14
C SER A 198 -0.69 0.37 -14.25
N GLN A 199 -1.43 1.01 -15.16
CA GLN A 199 -2.00 0.37 -16.36
C GLN A 199 -0.88 -0.27 -17.19
N LYS A 200 0.19 0.47 -17.49
CA LYS A 200 1.28 -0.06 -18.32
C LYS A 200 1.96 -1.27 -17.69
N ARG A 201 2.12 -1.27 -16.36
CA ARG A 201 2.64 -2.43 -15.62
C ARG A 201 1.70 -3.63 -15.71
N ILE A 202 0.39 -3.41 -15.60
CA ILE A 202 -0.62 -4.46 -15.76
C ILE A 202 -0.60 -5.03 -17.18
N ASP A 203 -0.53 -4.18 -18.21
CA ASP A 203 -0.46 -4.61 -19.61
C ASP A 203 0.78 -5.49 -19.86
N ILE A 204 1.96 -5.04 -19.43
CA ILE A 204 3.21 -5.81 -19.55
C ILE A 204 3.10 -7.16 -18.83
N GLN A 205 2.47 -7.17 -17.64
CA GLN A 205 2.28 -8.40 -16.88
C GLN A 205 1.32 -9.37 -17.57
N SER A 206 0.24 -8.85 -18.17
CA SER A 206 -0.71 -9.64 -18.95
C SER A 206 -0.02 -10.29 -20.16
N ASP A 207 0.80 -9.51 -20.88
CA ASP A 207 1.57 -10.01 -22.03
C ASP A 207 2.58 -11.09 -21.62
N PHE A 208 3.31 -10.86 -20.52
CA PHE A 208 4.26 -11.85 -19.99
C PHE A 208 3.57 -13.16 -19.60
N VAL A 209 2.43 -13.10 -18.92
CA VAL A 209 1.66 -14.30 -18.55
C VAL A 209 1.13 -15.01 -19.78
N GLY A 210 0.70 -14.26 -20.81
CA GLY A 210 0.31 -14.82 -22.10
C GLY A 210 1.46 -15.61 -22.75
N GLN A 211 2.62 -14.96 -22.90
CA GLN A 211 3.82 -15.59 -23.48
C GLN A 211 4.30 -16.80 -22.68
N LEU A 212 4.29 -16.71 -21.35
CA LEU A 212 4.63 -17.85 -20.48
C LEU A 212 3.67 -19.01 -20.68
N THR A 213 2.37 -18.73 -20.76
CA THR A 213 1.35 -19.75 -20.99
C THR A 213 1.53 -20.44 -22.34
N ASP A 214 1.85 -19.68 -23.38
CA ASP A 214 2.09 -20.25 -24.71
C ASP A 214 3.39 -21.06 -24.76
N ALA A 215 4.47 -20.58 -24.14
CA ALA A 215 5.71 -21.34 -24.00
C ALA A 215 5.51 -22.65 -23.22
N LEU A 216 4.70 -22.63 -22.14
CA LEU A 216 4.35 -23.83 -21.38
C LEU A 216 3.51 -24.79 -22.22
N LYS A 217 2.53 -24.32 -23.00
CA LYS A 217 1.76 -25.17 -23.91
C LYS A 217 2.66 -25.84 -24.95
N THR A 218 3.57 -25.08 -25.58
CA THR A 218 4.51 -25.63 -26.55
C THR A 218 5.47 -26.63 -25.90
N GLY A 219 6.01 -26.30 -24.72
CA GLY A 219 6.92 -27.18 -23.98
C GLY A 219 6.25 -28.48 -23.55
N ILE A 220 5.04 -28.42 -23.01
CA ILE A 220 4.24 -29.60 -22.63
C ILE A 220 3.88 -30.40 -23.89
N GLY A 221 3.46 -29.73 -24.97
CA GLY A 221 3.16 -30.39 -26.25
C GLY A 221 4.35 -31.19 -26.78
N ALA A 222 5.55 -30.59 -26.77
CA ALA A 222 6.77 -31.27 -27.21
C ALA A 222 7.13 -32.49 -26.33
N MET A 223 6.95 -32.38 -25.00
CA MET A 223 7.17 -33.52 -24.10
C MET A 223 6.15 -34.63 -24.36
N VAL A 224 4.87 -34.29 -24.52
CA VAL A 224 3.80 -35.27 -24.81
C VAL A 224 4.01 -35.94 -26.17
N ASP A 225 4.41 -35.19 -27.19
CA ASP A 225 4.72 -35.74 -28.52
C ASP A 225 5.92 -36.70 -28.44
N THR A 226 6.97 -36.33 -27.70
CA THR A 226 8.15 -37.19 -27.48
C THR A 226 7.78 -38.47 -26.73
N ASP A 227 6.97 -38.37 -25.68
CA ASP A 227 6.50 -39.52 -24.90
C ASP A 227 5.68 -40.49 -25.77
N MET A 228 4.87 -39.97 -26.69
CA MET A 228 4.09 -40.77 -27.64
C MET A 228 4.99 -41.47 -28.68
N GLU A 229 6.05 -40.82 -29.16
CA GLU A 229 7.06 -41.45 -30.02
C GLU A 229 7.79 -42.59 -29.30
N GLU A 230 8.27 -42.36 -28.06
CA GLU A 230 8.93 -43.40 -27.26
C GLU A 230 7.99 -44.58 -27.00
N ALA A 231 6.74 -44.30 -26.61
CA ALA A 231 5.73 -45.34 -26.40
C ALA A 231 5.46 -46.14 -27.67
N SER A 232 5.41 -45.49 -28.85
CA SER A 232 5.20 -46.14 -30.15
C SER A 232 6.39 -46.99 -30.56
N ALA A 233 7.62 -46.51 -30.38
CA ALA A 233 8.84 -47.27 -30.62
C ALA A 233 8.93 -48.49 -29.69
N ARG A 234 8.56 -48.31 -28.41
CA ARG A 234 8.51 -49.41 -27.43
C ARG A 234 7.46 -50.45 -27.80
N LEU A 235 6.28 -50.04 -28.28
CA LEU A 235 5.25 -50.95 -28.78
C LEU A 235 5.76 -51.76 -29.99
N GLN A 236 6.42 -51.10 -30.95
CA GLN A 236 7.02 -51.77 -32.10
C GLN A 236 8.10 -52.76 -31.68
N ALA A 237 8.99 -52.37 -30.77
CA ALA A 237 10.02 -53.26 -30.23
C ALA A 237 9.39 -54.50 -29.56
N LEU A 238 8.31 -54.31 -28.78
CA LEU A 238 7.58 -55.40 -28.14
C LEU A 238 6.93 -56.33 -29.17
N GLN A 239 6.36 -55.79 -30.24
CA GLN A 239 5.78 -56.57 -31.35
C GLN A 239 6.84 -57.40 -32.07
N VAL A 240 8.02 -56.83 -32.37
CA VAL A 240 9.15 -57.56 -32.95
C VAL A 240 9.63 -58.65 -32.01
N GLN A 241 9.73 -58.36 -30.70
CA GLN A 241 10.09 -59.35 -29.70
C GLN A 241 9.10 -60.53 -29.66
N GLN A 242 7.80 -60.26 -29.77
CA GLN A 242 6.78 -61.30 -29.84
C GLN A 242 6.89 -62.13 -31.13
N GLN A 243 7.12 -61.50 -32.29
CA GLN A 243 7.32 -62.20 -33.55
C GLN A 243 8.59 -63.08 -33.53
N LEU A 244 9.68 -62.60 -32.92
CA LEU A 244 10.88 -63.41 -32.71
C LEU A 244 10.62 -64.55 -31.73
N SER A 245 9.82 -64.32 -30.69
CA SER A 245 9.45 -65.34 -29.70
C SER A 245 8.60 -66.44 -30.33
N THR A 246 7.62 -66.10 -31.19
CA THR A 246 6.81 -67.09 -31.93
C THR A 246 7.64 -67.85 -32.95
N GLN A 247 8.55 -67.17 -33.67
CA GLN A 247 9.50 -67.82 -34.58
C GLN A 247 10.46 -68.76 -33.83
N ALA A 248 10.99 -68.34 -32.68
CA ALA A 248 11.84 -69.17 -31.85
C ALA A 248 11.09 -70.40 -31.32
N LEU A 249 9.82 -70.25 -30.91
CA LEU A 249 8.95 -71.35 -30.52
C LEU A 249 8.63 -72.29 -31.69
N SER A 250 8.42 -71.78 -32.92
CA SER A 250 8.16 -72.63 -34.09
C SER A 250 9.40 -73.44 -34.47
N ILE A 251 10.60 -72.82 -34.42
CA ILE A 251 11.88 -73.49 -34.62
C ILE A 251 12.09 -74.55 -33.53
N ALA A 252 11.87 -74.21 -32.25
CA ALA A 252 12.01 -75.13 -31.13
C ALA A 252 11.06 -76.34 -31.22
N ASN A 253 9.86 -76.18 -31.80
CA ASN A 253 8.93 -77.29 -32.03
C ASN A 253 9.25 -78.11 -33.30
N GLN A 254 9.89 -77.52 -34.31
CA GLN A 254 10.30 -78.21 -35.54
C GLN A 254 11.63 -78.96 -35.41
N GLN A 255 12.57 -78.47 -34.58
CA GLN A 255 13.90 -79.06 -34.39
C GLN A 255 13.88 -80.53 -33.92
N PRO A 256 13.00 -80.95 -32.97
CA PRO A 256 12.89 -82.34 -32.55
C PRO A 256 12.41 -83.28 -33.66
N GLN A 257 11.57 -82.79 -34.59
CA GLN A 257 11.05 -83.59 -35.70
C GLN A 257 12.13 -83.89 -36.75
N GLY A 258 13.02 -82.94 -37.03
CA GLY A 258 14.20 -83.17 -37.88
C GLY A 258 15.23 -84.12 -37.26
N LEU A 259 15.37 -84.09 -35.93
CA LEU A 259 16.20 -85.05 -35.19
C LEU A 259 15.66 -86.48 -35.30
N LEU A 260 14.33 -86.67 -35.22
CA LEU A 260 13.71 -87.98 -35.37
C LEU A 260 13.81 -88.55 -36.80
N SER A 261 13.91 -87.71 -37.84
CA SER A 261 14.12 -88.21 -39.21
C SER A 261 15.52 -88.74 -39.47
N LEU A 262 16.52 -88.38 -38.66
CA LEU A 262 17.90 -88.87 -38.76
C LEU A 262 18.09 -90.24 -38.08
N PHE A 263 17.11 -90.70 -37.31
CA PHE A 263 17.11 -92.02 -36.66
C PHE A 263 16.17 -93.02 -37.36
N ARG A 264 15.73 -92.73 -38.59
CA ARG A 264 15.06 -93.66 -39.50
C ARG A 264 15.97 -94.00 -40.67
#